data_AF-A0A0A1FJA8-F1
#
_entry.id   AF-A0A0A1FJA8-F1
#
_cell.length_a   1.000
_cell.length_b   1.000
_cell.length_c   1.000
_cell.angle_alpha   90.00
_cell.angle_beta   90.00
_cell.angle_gamma   90.00
#
_symmetry.space_group_name_H-M   'P 1'
#
loop_
_entity.id
_entity.type
_entity.pdbx_description
1 polymer ?
#
loop_
_entity_poly.entity_id
_entity_poly.type
_entity_poly.pdbx_seq_one_letter_code
_entity_poly.pdbx_strand_id
1 'polypeptide(L)'
;MAVIVKSLIAALLATALGAVIYIQRDALNAARERVKRAEQTVRDQDSTIKTLTDTAAKTRRAAAKLQATNDHIAATLTERENLIESLQHDNATIRSWADTPLPDAIARLRERPAATGAYHQRLPDNQPVQSAGDGA
;
A
#
# COMPACT_ATOMS: atom_id res chain seq x y z
N MET A 1 -45.19 -55.56 -63.53
CA MET A 1 -45.50 -55.13 -62.13
C MET A 1 -44.31 -55.21 -61.18
N ALA A 2 -43.60 -56.35 -61.07
CA ALA A 2 -42.52 -56.50 -60.08
C ALA A 2 -41.36 -55.48 -60.17
N VAL A 3 -40.99 -55.03 -61.36
CA VAL A 3 -39.90 -54.04 -61.56
C VAL A 3 -40.31 -52.64 -61.06
N ILE A 4 -41.57 -52.24 -61.28
CA ILE A 4 -42.11 -50.96 -60.83
C ILE A 4 -42.15 -50.92 -59.31
N VAL A 5 -42.63 -52.00 -58.67
CA VAL A 5 -42.69 -52.10 -57.21
C VAL A 5 -41.29 -52.04 -56.59
N LYS A 6 -40.30 -52.72 -57.17
CA LYS A 6 -38.89 -52.65 -56.72
C LYS A 6 -38.30 -51.24 -56.83
N SER A 7 -38.58 -50.54 -57.92
CA SER A 7 -38.13 -49.15 -58.12
C SER A 7 -38.74 -48.20 -57.09
N LEU A 8 -40.04 -48.34 -56.80
CA LEU A 8 -40.73 -47.53 -55.79
C LEU A 8 -40.17 -47.78 -54.38
N ILE A 9 -39.89 -49.04 -54.03
CA ILE A 9 -39.27 -49.38 -52.74
C ILE A 9 -37.86 -48.78 -52.64
N ALA A 10 -37.05 -48.86 -53.70
CA ALA A 10 -35.72 -48.28 -53.71
C ALA A 10 -35.76 -46.74 -53.55
N ALA A 11 -36.71 -46.07 -54.21
CA ALA A 11 -36.90 -44.63 -54.08
C ALA A 11 -37.31 -44.22 -52.65
N LEU A 12 -38.22 -44.98 -52.03
CA LEU A 12 -38.63 -44.78 -50.63
C LEU A 12 -37.48 -44.99 -49.65
N LEU A 13 -36.67 -46.03 -49.86
CA LEU A 13 -35.49 -46.28 -49.02
C LEU A 13 -34.45 -45.15 -49.17
N ALA A 14 -34.21 -44.67 -50.38
CA ALA A 14 -33.27 -43.57 -50.63
C ALA A 14 -33.72 -42.27 -49.94
N THR A 15 -35.02 -41.95 -49.99
CA THR A 15 -35.57 -40.78 -49.29
C THR A 15 -35.52 -40.94 -47.77
N ALA A 16 -35.85 -42.12 -47.25
CA ALA A 16 -35.75 -42.40 -45.82
C ALA A 16 -34.29 -42.28 -45.30
N LEU A 17 -33.32 -42.82 -46.04
CA LEU A 17 -31.90 -42.70 -45.70
C LEU A 17 -31.42 -41.25 -45.75
N GLY A 18 -31.83 -40.48 -46.77
CA GLY A 18 -31.53 -39.05 -46.87
C GLY A 18 -32.06 -38.27 -45.66
N ALA A 19 -33.28 -38.55 -45.22
CA ALA A 19 -33.88 -37.91 -44.04
C ALA A 19 -33.12 -38.26 -42.75
N VAL A 20 -32.73 -39.52 -42.56
CA VAL A 20 -31.94 -39.95 -41.39
C VAL A 20 -30.57 -39.28 -41.35
N ILE A 21 -29.87 -39.22 -42.49
CA ILE A 21 -28.57 -38.56 -42.60
C ILE A 21 -28.69 -37.06 -42.29
N TYR A 22 -29.76 -36.41 -42.76
CA TYR A 22 -30.02 -35.00 -42.49
C TYR A 22 -30.19 -34.72 -40.98
N ILE A 23 -31.02 -35.51 -40.30
CA ILE A 23 -31.26 -35.37 -38.85
C ILE A 23 -29.95 -35.62 -38.06
N GLN A 24 -29.17 -36.64 -38.43
CA GLN A 24 -27.89 -36.91 -37.76
C GLN A 24 -26.88 -35.76 -37.95
N ARG A 25 -26.81 -35.17 -39.15
CA ARG A 25 -25.94 -34.02 -39.41
C ARG A 25 -26.36 -32.82 -38.58
N ASP A 26 -27.66 -32.55 -38.46
CA ASP A 26 -28.16 -31.46 -37.64
C ASP A 26 -27.83 -31.66 -36.16
N ALA A 27 -28.04 -32.88 -35.64
CA ALA A 27 -27.66 -33.24 -34.28
C ALA A 27 -26.14 -33.09 -34.02
N LEU A 28 -25.29 -33.49 -34.98
CA LEU A 28 -23.84 -33.32 -34.90
C LEU A 28 -23.43 -31.85 -34.94
N ASN A 29 -24.07 -31.03 -35.78
CA ASN A 29 -23.81 -29.60 -35.84
C ASN A 29 -24.22 -28.92 -34.54
N ALA A 30 -25.39 -29.25 -34.00
CA ALA A 30 -25.86 -28.74 -32.71
C ALA A 30 -24.90 -29.14 -31.56
N ALA A 31 -24.38 -30.37 -31.57
CA ALA A 31 -23.39 -30.82 -30.60
C ALA A 31 -22.07 -30.06 -30.73
N ARG A 32 -21.56 -29.85 -31.95
CA ARG A 32 -20.33 -29.07 -32.21
C ARG A 32 -20.47 -27.62 -31.74
N GLU A 33 -21.59 -26.98 -32.02
CA GLU A 33 -21.85 -25.61 -31.56
C GLU A 33 -21.93 -25.53 -30.03
N ARG A 34 -22.51 -26.53 -29.36
CA ARG A 34 -22.50 -26.60 -27.89
C ARG A 34 -21.08 -26.71 -27.34
N VAL A 35 -20.24 -27.57 -27.92
CA VAL A 35 -18.83 -27.71 -27.53
C VAL A 35 -18.08 -26.40 -27.75
N LYS A 36 -18.23 -25.77 -28.92
CA LYS A 36 -17.58 -24.50 -29.24
C LYS A 36 -17.98 -23.38 -28.27
N ARG A 37 -19.27 -23.29 -27.91
CA ARG A 37 -19.75 -22.34 -26.90
C ARG A 37 -19.18 -22.66 -25.53
N ALA A 38 -19.17 -23.92 -25.11
CA ALA A 38 -18.59 -24.34 -23.84
C ALA A 38 -17.10 -23.99 -23.75
N GLU A 39 -16.33 -24.27 -24.80
CA GLU A 39 -14.91 -23.89 -24.89
C GLU A 39 -14.72 -22.38 -24.81
N GLN A 40 -15.59 -21.60 -25.47
CA GLN A 40 -15.52 -20.14 -25.39
C GLN A 40 -15.81 -19.65 -23.97
N THR A 41 -16.86 -20.15 -23.33
CA THR A 41 -17.16 -19.84 -21.93
C THR A 41 -16.01 -20.21 -21.00
N VAL A 42 -15.36 -21.36 -21.21
CA VAL A 42 -14.19 -21.78 -20.42
C VAL A 42 -13.02 -20.82 -20.64
N ARG A 43 -12.74 -20.40 -21.88
CA ARG A 43 -11.70 -19.41 -22.18
C ARG A 43 -11.98 -18.06 -21.50
N ASP A 44 -13.23 -17.61 -21.55
CA ASP A 44 -13.65 -16.36 -20.93
C ASP A 44 -13.52 -16.43 -19.40
N GLN A 45 -13.93 -17.55 -18.81
CA GLN A 45 -13.76 -17.81 -17.37
C GLN A 45 -12.29 -17.87 -16.96
N ASP A 46 -11.43 -18.55 -17.72
CA ASP A 46 -9.99 -18.62 -17.45
C ASP A 46 -9.33 -17.23 -17.45
N SER A 47 -9.70 -16.37 -18.41
CA SER A 47 -9.23 -14.97 -18.46
C SER A 47 -9.68 -14.16 -17.24
N THR A 48 -10.92 -14.39 -16.78
CA THR A 48 -11.49 -13.73 -15.60
C THR A 48 -10.79 -14.20 -14.33
N ILE A 49 -10.58 -15.51 -14.18
CA ILE A 49 -9.87 -16.11 -13.04
C ILE A 49 -8.45 -15.59 -12.96
N LYS A 50 -7.72 -15.51 -14.09
CA LYS A 50 -6.38 -14.92 -14.14
C LYS A 50 -6.38 -13.48 -13.64
N THR A 51 -7.30 -12.67 -14.15
CA THR A 51 -7.43 -11.25 -13.74
C THR A 51 -7.75 -11.10 -12.25
N LEU A 52 -8.68 -11.91 -11.73
CA LEU A 52 -9.04 -11.92 -10.31
C LEU A 52 -7.86 -12.37 -9.45
N THR A 53 -7.12 -13.39 -9.88
CA THR A 53 -5.95 -13.91 -9.16
C THR A 53 -4.83 -12.86 -9.12
N ASP A 54 -4.54 -12.21 -10.24
CA ASP A 54 -3.55 -11.14 -10.31
C ASP A 54 -3.93 -9.95 -9.43
N THR A 55 -5.20 -9.57 -9.45
CA THR A 55 -5.72 -8.49 -8.60
C THR A 55 -5.61 -8.86 -7.13
N ALA A 56 -6.04 -10.08 -6.74
CA ALA A 56 -5.91 -10.56 -5.37
C ALA A 56 -4.43 -10.61 -4.92
N ALA A 57 -3.52 -11.05 -5.79
CA ALA A 57 -2.10 -11.07 -5.50
C ALA A 57 -1.53 -9.66 -5.32
N LYS A 58 -1.93 -8.69 -6.14
CA LYS A 58 -1.55 -7.27 -5.96
C LYS A 58 -2.07 -6.70 -4.64
N THR A 59 -3.34 -6.92 -4.33
CA THR A 59 -3.95 -6.46 -3.07
C THR A 59 -3.25 -7.07 -1.85
N ARG A 60 -2.95 -8.37 -1.89
CA ARG A 60 -2.23 -9.05 -0.80
C ARG A 60 -0.83 -8.47 -0.59
N ARG A 61 -0.09 -8.18 -1.66
CA ARG A 61 1.22 -7.51 -1.58
C ARG A 61 1.11 -6.10 -1.00
N ALA A 62 0.11 -5.33 -1.42
CA ALA A 62 -0.13 -3.99 -0.89
C ALA A 62 -0.48 -4.02 0.61
N ALA A 63 -1.34 -4.95 1.03
CA ALA A 63 -1.69 -5.16 2.43
C ALA A 63 -0.47 -5.57 3.27
N ALA A 64 0.37 -6.50 2.76
CA ALA A 64 1.60 -6.90 3.44
C ALA A 64 2.59 -5.73 3.59
N LYS A 65 2.72 -4.87 2.57
CA LYS A 65 3.56 -3.68 2.63
C LYS A 65 3.04 -2.67 3.66
N LEU A 66 1.72 -2.47 3.71
CA LEU A 66 1.09 -1.59 4.70
C LEU A 66 1.32 -2.12 6.13
N GLN A 67 1.14 -3.43 6.33
CA GLN A 67 1.41 -4.07 7.61
C GLN A 67 2.87 -3.88 8.05
N ALA A 68 3.83 -4.15 7.16
CA ALA A 68 5.25 -3.95 7.46
C ALA A 68 5.59 -2.49 7.80
N THR A 69 4.89 -1.53 7.17
CA THR A 69 5.05 -0.10 7.47
C THR A 69 4.48 0.23 8.84
N ASN A 70 3.31 -0.29 9.20
CA ASN A 70 2.73 -0.12 10.53
C ASN A 70 3.63 -0.72 11.61
N ASP A 71 4.16 -1.92 11.39
CA ASP A 71 5.06 -2.58 12.33
C ASP A 71 6.35 -1.75 12.53
N HIS A 72 6.90 -1.18 11.45
CA HIS A 72 8.05 -0.29 11.52
C HIS A 72 7.77 1.01 12.26
N ILE A 73 6.60 1.63 12.04
CA ILE A 73 6.17 2.83 12.75
C ILE A 73 6.02 2.52 14.24
N ALA A 74 5.38 1.39 14.59
CA ALA A 74 5.22 0.96 15.98
C ALA A 74 6.57 0.75 16.66
N ALA A 75 7.51 0.05 16.00
CA ALA A 75 8.87 -0.14 16.53
C ALA A 75 9.59 1.20 16.74
N THR A 76 9.46 2.12 15.79
CA THR A 76 10.06 3.46 15.91
C THR A 76 9.43 4.25 17.05
N LEU A 77 8.13 4.13 17.27
CA LEU A 77 7.44 4.81 18.36
C LEU A 77 7.95 4.29 19.72
N THR A 78 8.05 2.98 19.89
CA THR A 78 8.60 2.39 21.12
C THR A 78 10.05 2.81 21.37
N GLU A 79 10.88 2.86 20.32
CA GLU A 79 12.26 3.37 20.45
C GLU A 79 12.29 4.84 20.90
N ARG A 80 11.40 5.67 20.35
CA ARG A 80 11.29 7.08 20.74
C ARG A 80 10.79 7.24 22.16
N GLU A 81 9.83 6.44 22.59
CA GLU A 81 9.32 6.43 23.96
C GLU A 81 10.43 6.04 24.93
N ASN A 82 11.16 4.96 24.66
CA ASN A 82 12.30 4.52 25.48
C ASN A 82 13.40 5.58 25.53
N LEU A 83 13.72 6.23 24.40
CA LEU A 83 14.70 7.30 24.35
C LEU A 83 14.26 8.51 25.18
N ILE A 84 12.98 8.89 25.10
CA ILE A 84 12.43 9.99 25.90
C ILE A 84 12.45 9.64 27.39
N GLU A 85 12.15 8.40 27.75
CA GLU A 85 12.21 7.92 29.14
C GLU A 85 13.64 7.90 29.67
N SER A 86 14.60 7.37 28.90
CA SER A 86 16.04 7.40 29.22
C SER A 86 16.54 8.84 29.33
N LEU A 87 16.21 9.73 28.41
CA LEU A 87 16.59 11.15 28.51
C LEU A 87 16.01 11.83 29.76
N GLN A 88 14.81 11.44 30.20
CA GLN A 88 14.22 11.95 31.45
C GLN A 88 14.84 11.33 32.71
N HIS A 89 15.27 10.07 32.64
CA HIS A 89 15.84 9.33 33.76
C HIS A 89 17.33 9.66 33.95
N ASP A 90 18.11 9.56 32.88
CA ASP A 90 19.57 9.69 32.87
C ASP A 90 20.02 11.14 33.03
N ASN A 91 19.18 12.09 32.64
CA ASN A 91 19.49 13.50 32.79
C ASN A 91 19.02 14.05 34.15
N ALA A 92 19.46 13.38 35.23
CA ALA A 92 19.42 13.94 36.58
C ALA A 92 20.08 15.33 36.66
N THR A 93 21.00 15.64 35.73
CA THR A 93 21.59 16.96 35.51
C THR A 93 20.56 17.98 34.99
N ILE A 94 19.66 17.65 34.05
CA ILE A 94 18.58 18.57 33.66
C ILE A 94 17.62 18.81 34.83
N ARG A 95 17.31 17.77 35.60
CA ARG A 95 16.46 17.91 36.80
C ARG A 95 17.13 18.78 37.84
N SER A 96 18.42 18.59 38.11
CA SER A 96 19.19 19.43 39.05
C SER A 96 19.37 20.86 38.55
N TRP A 97 19.53 21.11 37.25
CA TRP A 97 19.58 22.46 36.69
C TRP A 97 18.23 23.18 36.74
N ALA A 98 17.12 22.45 36.59
CA ALA A 98 15.77 22.99 36.72
C ALA A 98 15.39 23.28 38.19
N ASP A 99 15.85 22.44 39.12
CA ASP A 99 15.60 22.59 40.57
C ASP A 99 16.60 23.57 41.24
N THR A 100 17.69 23.94 40.57
CA THR A 100 18.62 24.94 41.09
C THR A 100 17.99 26.34 40.96
N PRO A 101 17.81 27.09 42.07
CA PRO A 101 17.29 28.44 42.00
C PRO A 101 18.18 29.31 41.10
N LEU A 102 17.56 30.06 40.18
CA LEU A 102 18.29 30.92 39.25
C LEU A 102 19.27 31.81 40.02
N PRO A 103 20.55 31.87 39.61
CA PRO A 103 21.52 32.76 40.23
C PRO A 103 20.98 34.18 40.29
N ASP A 104 21.18 34.83 41.43
CA ASP A 104 20.61 36.14 41.77
C ASP A 104 20.92 37.22 40.70
N ALA A 105 22.05 37.07 40.00
CA ALA A 105 22.44 37.91 38.88
C ALA A 105 21.47 37.85 37.67
N ILE A 106 20.91 36.68 37.37
CA ILE A 106 19.94 36.48 36.29
C ILE A 106 18.54 36.92 36.74
N ALA A 107 18.17 36.65 38.00
CA ALA A 107 16.92 37.13 38.58
C ALA A 107 16.84 38.67 38.55
N ARG A 108 17.92 39.37 38.95
CA ARG A 108 18.04 40.83 38.86
C ARG A 108 18.00 41.36 37.43
N LEU A 109 18.42 40.58 36.44
CA LEU A 109 18.33 40.97 35.02
C LEU A 109 16.88 40.94 34.53
N ARG A 110 16.07 39.99 35.03
CA ARG A 110 14.63 39.88 34.72
C ARG A 110 13.79 40.94 35.43
N GLU A 111 14.22 41.36 36.63
CA GLU A 111 13.60 42.46 37.37
C GLU A 111 14.07 43.85 36.90
N ARG A 112 15.07 43.92 36.02
CA ARG A 112 15.52 45.20 35.48
C ARG A 112 14.42 45.75 34.55
N PRO A 113 13.95 47.00 34.77
CA PRO A 113 13.00 47.64 33.85
C PRO A 113 13.59 47.62 32.44
N ALA A 114 12.73 47.40 31.43
CA ALA A 114 13.12 47.27 30.03
C ALA A 114 14.28 48.23 29.72
N ALA A 115 15.42 47.69 29.31
CA ALA A 115 16.59 48.50 29.00
C ALA A 115 16.31 49.33 27.74
N THR A 116 15.60 50.45 27.92
CA THR A 116 15.45 51.49 26.93
C THR A 116 16.80 52.22 26.86
N GLY A 117 17.71 51.71 26.03
CA GLY A 117 18.92 52.45 25.69
C GLY A 117 20.17 51.62 25.41
N ALA A 118 20.68 51.80 24.19
CA ALA A 118 22.10 51.74 23.81
C ALA A 118 22.78 50.42 23.41
N TYR A 119 22.07 49.30 23.19
CA TYR A 119 22.69 48.11 22.57
C TYR A 119 22.68 48.10 21.03
N HIS A 120 22.17 49.16 20.37
CA HIS A 120 22.21 49.29 18.92
C HIS A 120 23.49 49.98 18.38
N GLN A 121 24.42 50.37 19.25
CA GLN A 121 25.67 50.94 18.78
C GLN A 121 26.60 49.80 18.33
N ARG A 122 26.82 49.71 17.01
CA ARG A 122 27.79 48.81 16.37
C ARG A 122 29.11 48.84 17.16
N LEU A 123 29.52 47.70 17.71
CA LEU A 123 30.82 47.54 18.35
C LEU A 123 31.92 47.88 17.32
N PRO A 124 32.94 48.70 17.67
CA PRO A 124 34.10 48.87 16.82
C PRO A 124 34.84 47.53 16.74
N ASP A 125 35.10 47.07 15.52
CA ASP A 125 36.00 45.95 15.27
C ASP A 125 37.36 46.31 15.88
N ASN A 126 37.88 45.43 16.74
CA ASN A 126 39.29 45.30 17.16
C ASN A 126 39.76 45.74 18.57
N GLN A 127 38.90 46.03 19.54
CA GLN A 127 39.37 46.26 20.91
C GLN A 127 39.29 45.00 21.80
N PRO A 128 40.41 44.48 22.34
CA PRO A 128 40.37 43.33 23.24
C PRO A 128 39.71 43.74 24.56
N VAL A 129 38.63 43.03 24.90
CA VAL A 129 37.95 43.17 26.19
C VAL A 129 38.86 42.65 27.31
N GLN A 130 39.01 43.44 28.36
CA GLN A 130 39.82 43.09 29.52
C GLN A 130 39.32 41.76 30.12
N SER A 131 40.26 40.84 30.34
CA SER A 131 40.01 39.61 31.10
C SER A 131 39.49 40.00 32.48
N ALA A 132 38.39 39.40 32.90
CA ALA A 132 37.90 39.52 34.27
C ALA A 132 38.95 38.90 35.20
N GLY A 133 39.81 39.75 35.74
CA GLY A 133 40.84 39.37 36.70
C GLY A 133 40.23 39.13 38.07
N ASP A 134 40.54 37.94 38.60
CA ASP A 134 40.80 37.59 39.99
C ASP A 134 40.47 38.60 41.09
N GLY A 135 39.72 38.11 42.07
CA GLY A 135 39.56 38.75 43.37
C GLY A 135 38.81 37.89 44.38
N ALA A 136 39.54 36.95 45.00
CA ALA A 136 39.28 36.24 46.27
C ALA A 136 38.22 35.13 46.32
#